data_AF-A0A2X3J4X5-F1
#
_entry.id   AF-A0A2X3J4X5-F1
#
_cell.length_a   1.000
_cell.length_b   1.000
_cell.length_c   1.000
_cell.angle_alpha   90.00
_cell.angle_beta   90.00
_cell.angle_gamma   90.00
#
_symmetry.space_group_name_H-M   'P 1'
#
loop_
_entity.id
_entity.type
_entity.pdbx_description
1 polymer ?
#
loop_
_entity_poly.entity_id
_entity_poly.type
_entity_poly.pdbx_seq_one_letter_code
_entity_poly.pdbx_strand_id
1 'polypeptide(L)'
;MSAQLTAIGHRIVHGGEKYTSSVVIDDSVIQGIKDSASFAPLHNPAHLIGIAEALKSFPNLADKNVAVFDTAFHQTMPEESFLYALPYKLYKEHGVRRYGAHGTSHFYVTQEAAKMLNKPVDELNIITCHLGNGGSVSAIRNGKCVDTSMGLTPLEGLVMGTRSGDIDPAIIFHLHDALGMSVEDINKMLTKESACWV
;
A
#
# COMPACT_ATOMS: atom_id res chain seq x y z
N MET A 1 16.59 17.88 23.71
CA MET A 1 16.45 17.49 22.29
C MET A 1 15.07 17.81 21.70
N SER A 2 13.96 17.83 22.45
CA SER A 2 12.62 18.05 21.84
C SER A 2 12.39 19.44 21.24
N ALA A 3 13.15 20.47 21.62
CA ALA A 3 12.93 21.85 21.17
C ALA A 3 13.18 22.09 19.65
N GLN A 4 13.79 21.14 18.93
CA GLN A 4 14.00 21.24 17.47
C GLN A 4 13.01 20.39 16.66
N LEU A 5 12.25 19.49 17.29
CA LEU A 5 11.27 18.66 16.59
C LEU A 5 10.04 19.49 16.25
N THR A 6 9.67 19.52 14.97
CA THR A 6 8.55 20.34 14.48
C THR A 6 7.30 19.54 14.10
N ALA A 7 7.43 18.23 13.82
CA ALA A 7 6.33 17.32 13.46
C ALA A 7 6.73 15.85 13.65
N ILE A 8 5.76 14.93 13.56
CA ILE A 8 5.98 13.48 13.56
C ILE A 8 5.27 12.86 12.34
N GLY A 9 6.01 12.17 11.48
CA GLY A 9 5.46 11.47 10.32
C GLY A 9 5.23 9.99 10.60
N HIS A 10 4.04 9.49 10.26
CA HIS A 10 3.65 8.09 10.42
C HIS A 10 3.40 7.48 9.05
N ARG A 11 4.18 6.45 8.69
CA ARG A 11 3.87 5.63 7.52
C ARG A 11 2.66 4.75 7.81
N ILE A 12 1.66 4.81 6.93
CA ILE A 12 0.46 3.97 6.97
C ILE A 12 0.40 3.13 5.70
N VAL A 13 0.28 1.81 5.82
CA VAL A 13 0.21 0.93 4.64
C VAL A 13 -1.08 1.17 3.84
N HIS A 14 -2.25 1.22 4.49
CA HIS A 14 -3.52 1.28 3.77
C HIS A 14 -4.40 2.46 4.22
N GLY A 15 -4.73 3.35 3.30
CA GLY A 15 -5.65 4.49 3.51
C GLY A 15 -7.04 4.30 2.88
N GLY A 16 -7.27 3.18 2.19
CA GLY A 16 -8.52 2.96 1.45
C GLY A 16 -8.69 4.01 0.36
N GLU A 17 -9.94 4.26 -0.06
CA GLU A 17 -10.22 5.31 -1.05
C GLU A 17 -10.22 6.73 -0.47
N LYS A 18 -10.41 6.84 0.85
CA LYS A 18 -10.62 8.10 1.54
C LYS A 18 -9.39 9.01 1.50
N TYR A 19 -8.19 8.43 1.64
CA TYR A 19 -6.94 9.18 1.77
C TYR A 19 -6.12 9.14 0.49
N THR A 20 -6.31 10.15 -0.37
CA THR A 20 -5.60 10.30 -1.65
C THR A 20 -4.29 11.11 -1.54
N SER A 21 -3.99 11.64 -0.36
CA SER A 21 -2.76 12.34 -0.02
C SER A 21 -2.44 12.18 1.47
N SER A 22 -1.25 12.61 1.90
CA SER A 22 -0.94 12.73 3.33
C SER A 22 -1.88 13.70 4.05
N VAL A 23 -2.18 13.42 5.32
CA VAL A 23 -3.11 14.23 6.14
C VAL A 23 -2.58 14.40 7.56
N VAL A 24 -2.90 15.53 8.19
CA VAL A 24 -2.69 15.71 9.64
C VAL A 24 -3.62 14.77 10.40
N ILE A 25 -3.09 14.08 11.41
CA ILE A 25 -3.82 13.09 12.18
C ILE A 25 -4.75 13.80 13.17
N ASP A 26 -6.04 13.49 13.05
CA ASP A 26 -7.09 13.75 14.03
C ASP A 26 -7.87 12.45 14.33
N ASP A 27 -8.90 12.51 15.17
CA ASP A 27 -9.73 11.36 15.52
C ASP A 27 -10.42 10.72 14.29
N SER A 28 -10.78 11.54 13.29
CA SER A 28 -11.41 11.06 12.06
C SER A 28 -10.42 10.30 11.17
N VAL A 29 -9.15 10.70 11.20
CA VAL A 29 -8.04 10.02 10.52
C VAL A 29 -7.75 8.69 11.20
N ILE A 30 -7.66 8.68 12.53
CA ILE A 30 -7.52 7.46 13.33
C ILE A 30 -8.64 6.47 13.01
N GLN A 31 -9.90 6.94 12.94
CA GLN A 31 -11.02 6.07 12.59
C GLN A 31 -10.90 5.54 11.16
N GLY A 32 -10.56 6.37 10.17
CA GLY A 32 -10.40 5.85 8.80
C GLY A 32 -9.22 4.89 8.62
N ILE A 33 -8.15 5.01 9.43
CA ILE A 33 -7.07 4.01 9.47
C ILE A 33 -7.57 2.68 10.05
N LYS A 34 -8.42 2.72 11.09
CA LYS A 34 -9.10 1.53 11.64
C LYS A 34 -10.02 0.89 10.60
N ASP A 35 -10.83 1.68 9.90
CA ASP A 35 -11.75 1.19 8.88
C ASP A 35 -10.99 0.53 7.72
N SER A 36 -9.81 1.07 7.37
CA SER A 36 -8.92 0.51 6.35
C SER A 36 -8.11 -0.71 6.83
N ALA A 37 -8.17 -1.06 8.12
CA ALA A 37 -7.39 -2.18 8.66
C ALA A 37 -7.86 -3.54 8.12
N SER A 38 -9.10 -3.64 7.62
CA SER A 38 -9.60 -4.82 6.90
C SER A 38 -8.73 -5.20 5.69
N PHE A 39 -8.13 -4.21 5.02
CA PHE A 39 -7.27 -4.41 3.86
C PHE A 39 -5.78 -4.63 4.21
N ALA A 40 -5.37 -4.26 5.43
CA ALA A 40 -4.00 -4.43 5.92
C ALA A 40 -3.96 -4.85 7.40
N PRO A 41 -4.50 -6.04 7.75
CA PRO A 41 -4.75 -6.45 9.13
C PRO A 41 -3.48 -6.62 9.97
N LEU A 42 -2.33 -6.88 9.34
CA LEU A 42 -1.04 -7.00 10.03
C LEU A 42 -0.31 -5.66 10.21
N HIS A 43 -0.68 -4.61 9.47
CA HIS A 43 0.08 -3.36 9.41
C HIS A 43 -0.65 -2.21 10.08
N ASN A 44 -1.89 -1.92 9.68
CA ASN A 44 -2.65 -0.77 10.18
C ASN A 44 -2.84 -0.78 11.72
N PRO A 45 -3.15 -1.92 12.37
CA PRO A 45 -3.22 -1.97 13.83
C PRO A 45 -1.90 -1.59 14.51
N ALA A 46 -0.77 -2.03 13.97
CA ALA A 46 0.55 -1.67 14.51
C ALA A 46 0.85 -0.17 14.34
N HIS A 47 0.43 0.42 13.21
CA HIS A 47 0.56 1.87 12.99
C HIS A 47 -0.25 2.68 14.01
N LEU A 48 -1.46 2.25 14.33
CA LEU A 48 -2.31 2.90 15.33
C LEU A 48 -1.69 2.88 16.73
N ILE A 49 -1.02 1.78 17.10
CA ILE A 49 -0.24 1.71 18.35
C ILE A 49 0.88 2.76 18.32
N GLY A 50 1.63 2.84 17.22
CA GLY A 50 2.70 3.83 17.05
C GLY A 50 2.20 5.28 17.14
N ILE A 51 1.05 5.59 16.54
CA ILE A 51 0.40 6.90 16.65
C ILE A 51 0.03 7.19 18.10
N ALA A 52 -0.63 6.25 18.78
CA ALA A 52 -1.06 6.43 20.17
C ALA A 52 0.12 6.70 21.12
N GLU A 53 1.23 5.97 20.95
CA GLU A 53 2.43 6.19 21.77
C GLU A 53 3.18 7.48 21.42
N ALA A 54 3.17 7.90 20.15
CA ALA A 54 3.73 9.20 19.75
C ALA A 54 2.95 10.37 20.36
N LEU A 55 1.61 10.32 20.36
CA LEU A 55 0.76 11.34 20.97
C LEU A 55 1.00 11.46 22.48
N LYS A 56 1.20 10.34 23.17
CA LYS A 56 1.52 10.32 24.62
C LYS A 56 2.94 10.83 24.91
N SER A 57 3.91 10.42 24.11
CA SER A 57 5.33 10.71 24.35
C SER A 57 5.73 12.13 23.96
N PHE A 58 5.03 12.72 22.99
CA PHE A 58 5.30 14.05 22.45
C PHE A 58 4.04 14.93 22.48
N PRO A 59 3.49 15.25 23.67
CA PRO A 59 2.25 16.02 23.77
C PRO A 59 2.35 17.42 23.15
N ASN A 60 3.55 18.01 23.13
CA ASN A 60 3.82 19.29 22.48
C ASN A 60 3.74 19.25 20.94
N LEU A 61 3.64 18.06 20.34
CA LEU A 61 3.48 17.83 18.91
C LEU A 61 2.17 17.10 18.57
N ALA A 62 1.23 16.99 19.51
CA ALA A 62 -0.02 16.24 19.29
C ALA A 62 -0.71 16.63 17.98
N ASP A 63 -0.90 17.93 17.73
CA ASP A 63 -1.54 18.47 16.53
C ASP A 63 -0.63 18.51 15.27
N LYS A 64 0.56 17.91 15.34
CA LYS A 64 1.58 17.90 14.28
C LYS A 64 2.00 16.49 13.87
N ASN A 65 1.15 15.52 14.14
CA ASN A 65 1.28 14.15 13.64
C ASN A 65 0.68 14.08 12.23
N VAL A 66 1.39 13.48 11.28
CA VAL A 66 0.94 13.38 9.87
C VAL A 66 0.95 11.91 9.45
N ALA A 67 -0.16 11.44 8.89
CA ALA A 67 -0.26 10.14 8.25
C ALA A 67 0.18 10.24 6.78
N VAL A 68 1.09 9.37 6.37
CA VAL A 68 1.61 9.26 5.01
C VAL A 68 1.30 7.85 4.48
N PHE A 69 0.39 7.77 3.51
CA PHE A 69 -0.16 6.49 3.06
C PHE A 69 0.60 5.91 1.87
N ASP A 70 0.96 4.63 1.94
CA ASP A 70 1.57 3.91 0.82
C ASP A 70 0.63 3.76 -0.39
N THR A 71 -0.67 3.94 -0.18
CA THR A 71 -1.73 3.83 -1.20
C THR A 71 -2.05 5.16 -1.89
N ALA A 72 -1.72 6.31 -1.27
CA ALA A 72 -2.17 7.62 -1.74
C ALA A 72 -1.76 7.95 -3.19
N PHE A 73 -0.50 7.67 -3.56
CA PHE A 73 -0.01 7.97 -4.91
C PHE A 73 -0.76 7.21 -6.02
N HIS A 74 -1.26 6.02 -5.69
CA HIS A 74 -1.97 5.14 -6.61
C HIS A 74 -3.45 5.51 -6.77
N GLN A 75 -3.98 6.43 -5.97
CA GLN A 75 -5.37 6.89 -6.08
C GLN A 75 -5.66 7.69 -7.36
N THR A 76 -4.63 7.93 -8.19
CA THR A 76 -4.77 8.49 -9.54
C THR A 76 -5.05 7.42 -10.62
N MET A 77 -5.00 6.12 -10.26
CA MET A 77 -5.34 5.03 -11.17
C MET A 77 -6.79 5.17 -11.68
N PRO A 78 -7.01 5.00 -12.99
CA PRO A 78 -8.35 5.03 -13.58
C PRO A 78 -9.10 3.70 -13.33
N GLU A 79 -10.40 3.70 -13.58
CA GLU A 79 -11.29 2.56 -13.30
C GLU A 79 -10.86 1.28 -14.01
N GLU A 80 -10.41 1.41 -15.26
CA GLU A 80 -9.88 0.30 -16.07
C GLU A 80 -8.65 -0.39 -15.45
N SER A 81 -7.92 0.28 -14.56
CA SER A 81 -6.74 -0.28 -13.89
C SER A 81 -7.03 -0.82 -12.50
N PHE A 82 -8.00 -0.23 -11.76
CA PHE A 82 -8.24 -0.63 -10.38
C PHE A 82 -9.35 -1.66 -10.18
N LEU A 83 -10.25 -1.83 -11.15
CA LEU A 83 -11.30 -2.85 -11.06
C LEU A 83 -10.76 -4.22 -11.45
N TYR A 84 -10.93 -5.19 -10.58
CA TYR A 84 -10.84 -6.60 -10.96
C TYR A 84 -12.06 -7.00 -11.76
N ALA A 85 -11.92 -7.99 -12.65
CA ALA A 85 -13.01 -8.63 -13.39
C ALA A 85 -13.86 -9.55 -12.50
N LEU A 86 -14.35 -9.00 -11.39
CA LEU A 86 -15.20 -9.64 -10.38
C LEU A 86 -16.58 -8.96 -10.38
N PRO A 87 -17.60 -9.56 -9.73
CA PRO A 87 -18.89 -8.91 -9.58
C PRO A 87 -18.76 -7.50 -8.99
N TYR A 88 -19.23 -6.49 -9.73
CA TYR A 88 -19.05 -5.07 -9.40
C TYR A 88 -19.57 -4.67 -8.01
N LYS A 89 -20.53 -5.41 -7.45
CA LYS A 89 -21.00 -5.24 -6.07
C LYS A 89 -19.87 -5.37 -5.03
N LEU A 90 -18.85 -6.20 -5.28
CA LEU A 90 -17.72 -6.36 -4.36
C LEU A 90 -16.90 -5.07 -4.27
N TYR A 91 -16.78 -4.34 -5.37
CA TYR A 91 -16.20 -3.00 -5.36
C TYR A 91 -17.12 -2.02 -4.61
N LYS A 92 -18.39 -1.91 -5.02
CA LYS A 92 -19.33 -0.90 -4.48
C LYS A 92 -19.61 -1.05 -2.98
N GLU A 93 -19.72 -2.27 -2.47
CA GLU A 93 -20.16 -2.55 -1.09
C GLU A 93 -18.99 -2.86 -0.16
N HIS A 94 -17.87 -3.35 -0.70
CA HIS A 94 -16.74 -3.83 0.10
C HIS A 94 -15.39 -3.21 -0.28
N GLY A 95 -15.34 -2.31 -1.27
CA GLY A 95 -14.10 -1.65 -1.67
C GLY A 95 -13.04 -2.60 -2.25
N VAL A 96 -13.44 -3.73 -2.83
CA VAL A 96 -12.52 -4.67 -3.49
C VAL A 96 -12.02 -4.04 -4.79
N ARG A 97 -10.79 -3.53 -4.76
CA ARG A 97 -10.09 -2.90 -5.89
C ARG A 97 -8.58 -3.02 -5.74
N ARG A 98 -7.83 -2.63 -6.76
CA ARG A 98 -6.41 -2.35 -6.66
C ARG A 98 -6.19 -1.06 -5.87
N TYR A 99 -5.35 -1.13 -4.84
CA TYR A 99 -4.87 0.01 -4.08
C TYR A 99 -3.35 0.22 -4.24
N GLY A 100 -2.60 -0.87 -4.44
CA GLY A 100 -1.14 -0.83 -4.52
C GLY A 100 -0.46 -0.59 -3.18
N ALA A 101 0.87 -0.58 -3.20
CA ALA A 101 1.70 -0.14 -2.07
C ALA A 101 2.99 0.51 -2.58
N HIS A 102 3.90 0.88 -1.66
CA HIS A 102 5.13 1.60 -1.98
C HIS A 102 4.89 2.94 -2.71
N GLY A 103 3.69 3.53 -2.62
CA GLY A 103 3.34 4.76 -3.33
C GLY A 103 4.21 5.95 -2.96
N THR A 104 4.66 6.03 -1.70
CA THR A 104 5.65 7.03 -1.25
C THR A 104 6.98 6.90 -1.98
N SER A 105 7.46 5.67 -2.19
CA SER A 105 8.68 5.40 -2.95
C SER A 105 8.50 5.72 -4.43
N HIS A 106 7.41 5.25 -5.05
CA HIS A 106 7.10 5.51 -6.46
C HIS A 106 6.92 7.00 -6.75
N PHE A 107 6.24 7.72 -5.86
CA PHE A 107 6.14 9.18 -5.91
C PHE A 107 7.53 9.82 -5.90
N TYR A 108 8.36 9.47 -4.91
CA TYR A 108 9.69 10.05 -4.75
C TYR A 108 10.57 9.84 -5.99
N VAL A 109 10.70 8.59 -6.46
CA VAL A 109 11.55 8.31 -7.63
C VAL A 109 11.00 8.92 -8.92
N THR A 110 9.69 9.15 -9.02
CA THR A 110 9.09 9.92 -10.13
C THR A 110 9.56 11.37 -10.12
N GLN A 111 9.56 12.02 -8.95
CA GLN A 111 10.05 13.40 -8.82
C GLN A 111 11.55 13.50 -9.12
N GLU A 112 12.35 12.55 -8.63
CA GLU A 112 13.80 12.55 -8.88
C GLU A 112 14.13 12.26 -10.35
N ALA A 113 13.41 11.33 -10.99
CA ALA A 113 13.57 11.06 -12.42
C ALA A 113 13.28 12.30 -13.28
N ALA A 114 12.25 13.09 -12.94
CA ALA A 114 11.94 14.35 -13.62
C ALA A 114 13.12 15.34 -13.56
N LYS A 115 13.74 15.49 -12.37
CA LYS A 115 14.94 16.31 -12.17
C LYS A 115 16.13 15.79 -12.98
N MET A 116 16.40 14.48 -12.93
CA MET A 116 17.52 13.86 -13.65
C MET A 116 17.41 14.02 -15.17
N LEU A 117 16.18 13.96 -15.69
CA LEU A 117 15.90 14.12 -17.11
C LEU A 117 15.73 15.59 -17.53
N ASN A 118 15.80 16.52 -16.57
CA ASN A 118 15.55 17.95 -16.77
C ASN A 118 14.22 18.21 -17.50
N LYS A 119 13.16 17.52 -17.06
CA LYS A 119 11.80 17.63 -17.61
C LYS A 119 10.79 17.96 -16.53
N PRO A 120 9.71 18.71 -16.86
CA PRO A 120 8.55 18.83 -15.99
C PRO A 120 7.97 17.45 -15.66
N VAL A 121 7.55 17.25 -14.41
CA VAL A 121 7.03 15.95 -13.94
C VAL A 121 5.70 15.58 -14.60
N ASP A 122 4.90 16.56 -14.97
CA ASP A 122 3.64 16.42 -15.70
C ASP A 122 3.82 16.08 -17.19
N GLU A 123 5.05 16.09 -17.71
CA GLU A 123 5.41 15.60 -19.05
C GLU A 123 6.14 14.24 -19.02
N LEU A 124 6.18 13.60 -17.85
CA LEU A 124 6.95 12.39 -17.63
C LEU A 124 6.10 11.13 -17.73
N ASN A 125 6.47 10.25 -18.67
CA ASN A 125 5.95 8.88 -18.77
C ASN A 125 7.10 7.92 -18.47
N ILE A 126 6.99 7.20 -17.36
CA ILE A 126 8.03 6.27 -16.90
C ILE A 126 7.41 5.04 -16.26
N ILE A 127 8.22 4.00 -16.13
CA ILE A 127 7.92 2.83 -15.31
C ILE A 127 8.88 2.86 -14.12
N THR A 128 8.34 2.81 -12.91
CA THR A 128 9.11 2.82 -11.67
C THR A 128 9.13 1.41 -11.06
N CYS A 129 10.32 0.91 -10.74
CA CYS A 129 10.51 -0.44 -10.19
C CYS A 129 11.08 -0.35 -8.77
N HIS A 130 10.22 -0.54 -7.76
CA HIS A 130 10.66 -0.67 -6.37
C HIS A 130 10.96 -2.14 -6.07
N LEU A 131 12.24 -2.49 -5.98
CA LEU A 131 12.69 -3.88 -5.81
C LEU A 131 13.45 -4.02 -4.48
N GLY A 132 12.76 -4.52 -3.46
CA GLY A 132 13.33 -4.85 -2.16
C GLY A 132 12.76 -6.17 -1.64
N ASN A 133 12.63 -6.31 -0.32
CA ASN A 133 11.94 -7.48 0.27
C ASN A 133 10.47 -7.56 -0.21
N GLY A 134 9.82 -6.40 -0.38
CA GLY A 134 8.64 -6.26 -1.24
C GLY A 134 9.02 -5.70 -2.61
N GLY A 135 8.43 -6.26 -3.66
CA GLY A 135 8.64 -5.81 -5.04
C GLY A 135 7.35 -5.24 -5.63
N SER A 136 7.41 -4.06 -6.25
CA SER A 136 6.29 -3.54 -7.03
C SER A 136 6.74 -2.67 -8.20
N VAL A 137 5.99 -2.70 -9.29
CA VAL A 137 6.16 -1.82 -10.46
C VAL A 137 4.99 -0.86 -10.54
N SER A 138 5.21 0.38 -10.96
CA SER A 138 4.12 1.31 -11.29
C SER A 138 4.34 1.95 -12.66
N ALA A 139 3.25 2.07 -13.41
CA ALA A 139 3.20 2.81 -14.66
C ALA A 139 2.79 4.25 -14.37
N ILE A 140 3.64 5.19 -14.73
CA ILE A 140 3.44 6.62 -14.50
C ILE A 140 3.23 7.30 -15.84
N ARG A 141 2.13 8.05 -15.96
CA ARG A 141 1.80 8.84 -17.14
C ARG A 141 1.54 10.28 -16.72
N ASN A 142 2.26 11.22 -17.32
CA ASN A 142 2.21 12.64 -16.99
C ASN A 142 2.35 12.88 -15.47
N GLY A 143 3.31 12.19 -14.84
CA GLY A 143 3.60 12.29 -13.41
C GLY A 143 2.57 11.64 -12.46
N LYS A 144 1.51 11.03 -13.00
CA LYS A 144 0.45 10.36 -12.22
C LYS A 144 0.53 8.85 -12.37
N CYS A 145 0.25 8.11 -11.30
CA CYS A 145 0.18 6.66 -11.35
C CYS A 145 -1.08 6.23 -12.13
N VAL A 146 -0.90 5.47 -13.19
CA VAL A 146 -2.01 4.93 -14.00
C VAL A 146 -2.16 3.42 -13.87
N ASP A 147 -1.16 2.72 -13.32
CA ASP A 147 -1.27 1.33 -12.92
C ASP A 147 -0.14 0.95 -11.94
N THR A 148 -0.34 -0.11 -11.16
CA THR A 148 0.66 -0.64 -10.23
C THR A 148 0.50 -2.15 -10.05
N SER A 149 1.59 -2.86 -9.79
CA SER A 149 1.57 -4.33 -9.76
C SER A 149 0.92 -4.90 -8.51
N MET A 150 0.98 -4.19 -7.38
CA MET A 150 0.35 -4.64 -6.14
C MET A 150 -1.16 -4.35 -6.15
N GLY A 151 -1.91 -5.25 -5.52
CA GLY A 151 -3.35 -5.35 -5.66
C GLY A 151 -4.17 -4.68 -4.57
N LEU A 152 -5.19 -5.41 -4.12
CA LEU A 152 -5.92 -5.17 -2.87
C LEU A 152 -4.97 -5.25 -1.67
N THR A 153 -3.98 -6.14 -1.77
CA THR A 153 -2.95 -6.36 -0.76
C THR A 153 -1.56 -6.32 -1.41
N PRO A 154 -0.49 -6.23 -0.60
CA PRO A 154 0.88 -6.33 -1.10
C PRO A 154 1.31 -7.73 -1.60
N LEU A 155 0.37 -8.67 -1.86
CA LEU A 155 0.69 -10.03 -2.31
C LEU A 155 0.78 -10.15 -3.84
N GLU A 156 -0.05 -9.42 -4.58
CA GLU A 156 -0.10 -9.43 -6.06
C GLU A 156 1.16 -8.80 -6.68
N GLY A 157 1.49 -9.24 -7.89
CA GLY A 157 2.52 -8.68 -8.75
C GLY A 157 3.80 -9.50 -8.77
N LEU A 158 4.92 -8.82 -8.53
CA LEU A 158 6.25 -9.41 -8.66
C LEU A 158 6.49 -10.54 -7.65
N VAL A 159 7.39 -11.46 -8.02
CA VAL A 159 8.07 -12.35 -7.06
C VAL A 159 8.84 -11.48 -6.05
N MET A 160 8.74 -11.80 -4.75
CA MET A 160 9.33 -10.99 -3.68
C MET A 160 10.22 -11.83 -2.74
N GLY A 161 10.59 -11.29 -1.57
CA GLY A 161 11.40 -12.01 -0.59
C GLY A 161 10.74 -13.31 -0.12
N THR A 162 9.55 -13.20 0.48
CA THR A 162 8.81 -14.34 1.05
C THR A 162 7.38 -14.48 0.50
N ARG A 163 6.98 -13.58 -0.40
CA ARG A 163 5.64 -13.51 -0.99
C ARG A 163 5.65 -14.05 -2.41
N SER A 164 4.65 -14.84 -2.75
CA SER A 164 4.52 -15.48 -4.06
C SER A 164 4.57 -14.49 -5.23
N GLY A 165 3.89 -13.35 -5.10
CA GLY A 165 3.48 -12.57 -6.27
C GLY A 165 2.28 -13.24 -6.95
N ASP A 166 2.17 -13.01 -8.26
CA ASP A 166 1.12 -13.56 -9.10
C ASP A 166 1.11 -15.09 -9.11
N ILE A 167 -0.07 -15.67 -8.88
CA ILE A 167 -0.37 -17.09 -8.98
C ILE A 167 -1.73 -17.28 -9.63
N ASP A 168 -1.98 -18.46 -10.18
CA ASP A 168 -3.34 -18.85 -10.58
C ASP A 168 -4.24 -18.95 -9.32
N PRO A 169 -5.37 -18.20 -9.25
CA PRO A 169 -6.31 -18.30 -8.13
C PRO A 169 -6.81 -19.73 -7.87
N ALA A 170 -6.87 -20.60 -8.89
CA ALA A 170 -7.28 -21.99 -8.74
C ALA A 170 -6.33 -22.84 -7.87
N ILE A 171 -5.07 -22.42 -7.73
CA ILE A 171 -4.10 -23.08 -6.85
C ILE A 171 -4.57 -23.02 -5.40
N ILE A 172 -5.16 -21.91 -4.95
CA ILE A 172 -5.67 -21.78 -3.57
C ILE A 172 -6.73 -22.86 -3.30
N PHE A 173 -7.67 -23.05 -4.22
CA PHE A 173 -8.70 -24.08 -4.08
C PHE A 173 -8.13 -25.50 -4.17
N HIS A 174 -7.14 -25.72 -5.04
CA HIS A 174 -6.47 -27.02 -5.13
C HIS A 174 -5.74 -27.39 -3.82
N LEU A 175 -4.99 -26.45 -3.24
CA LEU A 175 -4.30 -26.66 -1.97
C LEU A 175 -5.27 -26.95 -0.82
N HIS A 176 -6.41 -26.26 -0.80
CA HIS A 176 -7.43 -26.46 0.21
C HIS A 176 -8.15 -27.81 0.04
N ASP A 177 -8.73 -28.04 -1.14
CA ASP A 177 -9.65 -29.15 -1.37
C ASP A 177 -8.93 -30.48 -1.60
N ALA A 178 -7.78 -30.46 -2.29
CA ALA A 178 -7.04 -31.67 -2.63
C ALA A 178 -5.93 -32.00 -1.63
N LEU A 179 -5.26 -30.98 -1.06
CA LEU A 179 -4.16 -31.18 -0.11
C LEU A 179 -4.57 -30.95 1.35
N GLY A 180 -5.82 -30.56 1.61
CA GLY A 180 -6.35 -30.40 2.96
C GLY A 180 -5.73 -29.25 3.76
N MET A 181 -5.07 -28.29 3.09
CA MET A 181 -4.48 -27.14 3.76
C MET A 181 -5.57 -26.18 4.24
N SER A 182 -5.44 -25.66 5.46
CA SER A 182 -6.34 -24.61 5.94
C SER A 182 -6.10 -23.30 5.18
N VAL A 183 -7.11 -22.42 5.13
CA VAL A 183 -6.96 -21.06 4.54
C VAL A 183 -5.85 -20.27 5.26
N GLU A 184 -5.67 -20.49 6.56
CA GLU A 184 -4.59 -19.87 7.34
C GLU A 184 -3.21 -20.37 6.90
N ASP A 185 -3.05 -21.68 6.71
CA ASP A 185 -1.80 -22.28 6.23
C ASP A 185 -1.47 -21.83 4.81
N ILE A 186 -2.46 -21.75 3.93
CA ILE A 186 -2.27 -21.24 2.56
C ILE A 186 -1.84 -19.77 2.61
N ASN A 187 -2.49 -18.93 3.43
CA ASN A 187 -2.10 -17.54 3.59
C ASN A 187 -0.67 -17.41 4.14
N LYS A 188 -0.31 -18.19 5.16
CA LYS A 188 1.05 -18.23 5.71
C LYS A 188 2.06 -18.64 4.63
N MET A 189 1.74 -19.67 3.85
CA MET A 189 2.60 -20.15 2.77
C MET A 189 2.80 -19.07 1.70
N LEU A 190 1.74 -18.44 1.23
CA LEU A 190 1.82 -17.39 0.19
C LEU A 190 2.50 -16.11 0.66
N THR A 191 2.43 -15.79 1.97
CA THR A 191 2.98 -14.53 2.51
C THR A 191 4.35 -14.65 3.15
N LYS A 192 4.70 -15.83 3.67
CA LYS A 192 5.93 -16.06 4.44
C LYS A 192 6.77 -17.20 3.90
N GLU A 193 6.22 -18.21 3.24
CA GLU A 193 6.93 -19.45 2.89
C GLU A 193 7.07 -19.65 1.37
N SER A 194 6.92 -18.58 0.59
CA SER A 194 6.96 -18.57 -0.89
C SER A 194 8.15 -17.78 -1.45
N ALA A 195 8.30 -17.82 -2.78
CA ALA A 195 9.28 -17.07 -3.57
C ALA A 195 10.74 -17.38 -3.19
N CYS A 196 11.56 -16.36 -2.90
CA CYS A 196 12.99 -16.51 -2.66
C CYS A 196 13.29 -17.11 -1.28
N TRP A 197 12.87 -18.35 -1.09
CA TRP A 197 13.55 -19.30 -0.24
C TRP A 197 14.67 -19.95 -1.05
N VAL A 198 15.90 -19.59 -0.69
CA VAL A 198 17.01 -20.55 -0.71
C VAL A 198 16.83 -21.48 0.47
#